data_AF-G7IB80-F1
#
_entry.id   AF-G7IB80-F1
#
_cell.length_a   1.000
_cell.length_b   1.000
_cell.length_c   1.000
_cell.angle_alpha   90.00
_cell.angle_beta   90.00
_cell.angle_gamma   90.00
#
_symmetry.space_group_name_H-M   'P 1'
#
loop_
_entity.id
_entity.type
_entity.pdbx_description
1 polymer ?
#
loop_
_entity_poly.entity_id
_entity_poly.type
_entity_poly.pdbx_seq_one_letter_code
_entity_poly.pdbx_strand_id
1 'polypeptide(L)'
;MATISIRMSPKLFSPSTKTLFPIHTNKSITITNNSNRTKLSLLYLSSRNGTECPVPLEQQPINEYQSLSTSFPFSWAAGDVVEYGSRLFVVGFSFALLVGLPVAWFGTVGAQYEPAKRIVCAASSGVLAVTFAVVRMYLGWAYVGNRLLSATVEYEETGWYDGQIWVKTAEVLARDRLLGSFSVKPVLSRLKITLVGLAACLVTCALIFINIDESYLTSRETGVRAIPGAYNDESARSFEPDAFCGEPDLQE
;
A
#
# COMPACT_ATOMS: atom_id res chain seq x y z
N MET A 1 -28.83 13.59 -83.39
CA MET A 1 -28.99 12.28 -82.74
C MET A 1 -29.36 12.51 -81.29
N ALA A 2 -30.57 12.10 -80.92
CA ALA A 2 -31.10 12.20 -79.56
C ALA A 2 -30.62 11.02 -78.72
N THR A 3 -30.26 11.23 -77.45
CA THR A 3 -30.42 10.22 -76.40
C THR A 3 -30.63 10.89 -75.04
N ILE A 4 -31.62 10.36 -74.34
CA ILE A 4 -32.24 10.76 -73.08
C ILE A 4 -31.60 10.02 -71.91
N SER A 5 -31.46 10.64 -70.74
CA SER A 5 -31.70 10.04 -69.39
C SER A 5 -31.38 11.08 -68.32
N ILE A 6 -32.39 11.75 -67.74
CA ILE A 6 -33.22 11.37 -66.59
C ILE A 6 -32.50 11.54 -65.24
N ARG A 7 -32.99 12.58 -64.55
CA ARG A 7 -32.91 12.98 -63.14
C ARG A 7 -33.31 11.84 -62.19
N MET A 8 -32.60 11.72 -61.08
CA MET A 8 -33.15 11.20 -59.82
C MET A 8 -32.56 11.97 -58.63
N SER A 9 -33.44 12.66 -57.89
CA SER A 9 -33.18 13.19 -56.55
C SER A 9 -33.68 12.17 -55.52
N PRO A 10 -33.14 12.18 -54.30
CA PRO A 10 -33.93 11.85 -53.13
C PRO A 10 -34.12 13.10 -52.27
N LYS A 11 -35.40 13.42 -51.99
CA LYS A 11 -35.82 14.26 -50.86
C LYS A 11 -36.26 13.34 -49.72
N LEU A 12 -36.33 13.94 -48.54
CA LEU A 12 -36.94 13.50 -47.27
C LEU A 12 -35.98 12.67 -46.41
N PHE A 13 -35.72 13.02 -45.14
CA PHE A 13 -36.68 13.43 -44.12
C PHE A 13 -35.98 14.25 -43.01
N SER A 14 -36.59 15.35 -42.58
CA SER A 14 -36.33 16.02 -41.29
C SER A 14 -37.63 15.90 -40.49
N PRO A 15 -37.59 15.64 -39.17
CA PRO A 15 -37.92 16.75 -38.29
C PRO A 15 -37.11 16.79 -36.97
N SER A 16 -36.76 18.02 -36.58
CA SER A 16 -36.98 18.63 -35.27
C SER A 16 -36.83 17.75 -34.01
N THR A 17 -35.84 18.04 -33.16
CA THR A 17 -36.08 18.76 -31.88
C THR A 17 -34.79 19.40 -31.37
N LYS A 18 -34.85 20.69 -31.03
CA LYS A 18 -33.90 21.43 -30.18
C LYS A 18 -34.03 20.86 -28.74
N THR A 19 -33.03 20.74 -27.88
CA THR A 19 -32.44 21.80 -27.04
C THR A 19 -31.55 21.19 -25.94
N LEU A 20 -30.48 21.91 -25.61
CA LEU A 20 -29.88 22.15 -24.27
C LEU A 20 -29.13 21.03 -23.48
N PHE A 21 -27.81 21.24 -23.42
CA PHE A 21 -26.93 21.28 -22.22
C PHE A 21 -26.46 20.00 -21.49
N PRO A 22 -25.28 20.08 -20.82
CA PRO A 22 -24.39 18.95 -20.61
C PRO A 22 -24.67 18.22 -19.30
N ILE A 23 -24.41 16.92 -19.30
CA ILE A 23 -24.50 16.06 -18.12
C ILE A 23 -23.29 16.33 -17.23
N HIS A 24 -23.52 17.11 -16.17
CA HIS A 24 -22.68 17.19 -14.99
C HIS A 24 -22.97 15.97 -14.10
N THR A 25 -22.13 14.93 -14.15
CA THR A 25 -22.16 13.87 -13.14
C THR A 25 -21.32 14.31 -11.94
N ASN A 26 -22.04 14.75 -10.92
CA ASN A 26 -21.55 15.05 -9.58
C ASN A 26 -20.70 13.87 -9.05
N LYS A 27 -19.39 14.09 -8.90
CA LYS A 27 -18.60 13.35 -7.89
C LYS A 27 -19.03 13.88 -6.53
N SER A 28 -19.86 13.12 -5.82
CA SER A 28 -20.06 13.32 -4.39
C SER A 28 -18.75 13.00 -3.66
N ILE A 29 -17.94 14.04 -3.48
CA ILE A 29 -16.84 14.04 -2.53
C ILE A 29 -17.50 14.02 -1.15
N THR A 30 -17.41 12.89 -0.46
CA THR A 30 -17.76 12.78 0.95
C THR A 30 -16.87 13.73 1.74
N ILE A 31 -17.41 14.89 2.09
CA ILE A 31 -16.76 15.89 2.94
C ILE A 31 -16.75 15.35 4.37
N THR A 32 -15.61 14.85 4.81
CA THR A 32 -15.30 14.65 6.22
C THR A 32 -13.88 15.16 6.50
N ASN A 33 -13.76 16.46 6.81
CA ASN A 33 -12.75 17.03 7.71
C ASN A 33 -12.83 18.57 7.70
N ASN A 34 -13.85 19.12 8.37
CA ASN A 34 -14.06 20.57 8.44
C ASN A 34 -13.18 21.27 9.51
N SER A 35 -12.66 20.52 10.49
CA SER A 35 -11.91 21.10 11.63
C SER A 35 -10.48 21.53 11.26
N ASN A 36 -9.80 20.78 10.39
CA ASN A 36 -8.42 21.11 10.01
C ASN A 36 -8.35 22.29 9.02
N ARG A 37 -9.42 22.55 8.25
CA ARG A 37 -9.46 23.61 7.22
C ARG A 37 -9.43 25.02 7.80
N THR A 38 -10.09 25.25 8.94
CA THR A 38 -10.19 26.58 9.58
C THR A 38 -8.90 26.99 10.30
N LYS A 39 -8.16 26.02 10.86
CA LYS A 39 -6.83 26.26 11.43
C LYS A 39 -5.79 26.54 10.34
N LEU A 40 -5.95 25.91 9.17
CA LEU A 40 -5.07 26.06 8.00
C LEU A 40 -5.27 27.40 7.28
N SER A 41 -6.51 27.88 7.15
CA SER A 41 -6.80 29.17 6.50
C SER A 41 -6.22 30.35 7.27
N LEU A 42 -6.17 30.28 8.60
CA LEU A 42 -5.48 31.27 9.45
C LEU A 42 -3.96 31.26 9.24
N LEU A 43 -3.34 30.09 9.05
CA LEU A 43 -1.92 29.97 8.73
C LEU A 43 -1.60 30.53 7.33
N TYR A 44 -2.47 30.29 6.34
CA TYR A 44 -2.30 30.81 4.99
C TYR A 44 -2.44 32.34 4.94
N LEU A 45 -3.38 32.89 5.71
CA LEU A 45 -3.56 34.34 5.84
C LEU A 45 -2.41 35.01 6.60
N SER A 46 -1.87 34.35 7.63
CA SER A 46 -0.71 34.83 8.38
C SER A 46 0.58 34.84 7.55
N SER A 47 0.67 34.03 6.49
CA SER A 47 1.82 34.02 5.58
C SER A 47 1.86 35.22 4.62
N ARG A 48 0.74 35.92 4.43
CA ARG A 48 0.68 37.10 3.54
C ARG A 48 1.22 38.39 4.18
N ASN A 49 1.36 38.44 5.50
CA ASN A 49 1.55 39.70 6.23
C ASN A 49 2.92 39.88 6.90
N GLY A 50 3.98 39.19 6.46
CA GLY A 50 5.31 39.45 7.00
C GLY A 50 6.42 38.87 6.15
N THR A 51 7.24 39.76 5.59
CA THR A 51 8.46 39.53 4.80
C THR A 51 8.23 38.90 3.43
N GLU A 52 8.68 39.62 2.39
CA GLU A 52 8.65 39.21 0.99
C GLU A 52 9.64 38.05 0.78
N CYS A 53 9.17 36.83 1.02
CA CYS A 53 9.98 35.62 0.84
C CYS A 53 10.30 35.45 -0.66
N PRO A 54 11.60 35.37 -1.06
CA PRO A 54 11.97 35.18 -2.46
C PRO A 54 11.69 33.75 -2.96
N VAL A 55 11.49 32.81 -2.03
CA VAL A 55 11.25 31.40 -2.32
C VAL A 55 9.87 31.20 -2.98
N PRO A 56 9.81 30.58 -4.18
CA PRO A 56 8.56 30.21 -4.83
C PRO A 56 7.64 29.42 -3.91
N LEU A 57 6.34 29.69 -3.98
CA LEU A 57 5.36 29.11 -3.04
C LEU A 57 5.45 27.58 -2.96
N GLU A 58 5.59 26.88 -4.08
CA GLU A 58 5.67 25.41 -4.11
C GLU A 58 6.91 24.83 -3.40
N GLN A 59 7.99 25.61 -3.30
CA GLN A 59 9.25 25.21 -2.66
C GLN A 59 9.32 25.64 -1.19
N GLN A 60 8.26 26.27 -0.66
CA GLN A 60 8.22 26.65 0.75
C GLN A 60 7.93 25.42 1.62
N PRO A 61 8.71 25.18 2.70
CA PRO A 61 8.54 24.02 3.57
C PRO A 61 7.13 23.84 4.13
N ILE A 62 6.42 24.94 4.37
CA ILE A 62 5.03 24.90 4.85
C ILE A 62 4.04 24.40 3.79
N ASN A 63 4.25 24.73 2.52
CA ASN A 63 3.41 24.28 1.41
C ASN A 63 3.75 22.83 1.05
N GLU A 64 5.02 22.44 1.09
CA GLU A 64 5.45 21.04 1.02
C GLU A 64 4.78 20.19 2.11
N TYR A 65 4.76 20.68 3.36
CA TYR A 65 4.06 20.02 4.47
C TYR A 65 2.56 19.86 4.21
N GLN A 66 1.90 20.91 3.74
CA GLN A 66 0.47 20.87 3.46
C GLN A 66 0.14 19.89 2.33
N SER A 67 0.92 19.93 1.24
CA SER A 67 0.82 18.97 0.14
C SER A 67 1.02 17.54 0.63
N LEU A 68 2.06 17.28 1.42
CA LEU A 68 2.33 15.96 1.98
C LEU A 68 1.17 15.48 2.86
N SER A 69 0.72 16.30 3.82
CA SER A 69 -0.32 15.97 4.78
C SER A 69 -1.68 15.63 4.15
N THR A 70 -1.94 16.09 2.93
CA THR A 70 -3.19 15.84 2.19
C THR A 70 -3.04 14.71 1.16
N SER A 71 -1.83 14.44 0.70
CA SER A 71 -1.53 13.38 -0.27
C SER A 71 -1.73 11.96 0.29
N PHE A 72 -2.10 11.04 -0.58
CA PHE A 72 -2.09 9.61 -0.28
C PHE A 72 -0.65 9.08 -0.41
N PRO A 73 -0.17 8.22 0.50
CA PRO A 73 -0.84 7.64 1.67
C PRO A 73 -0.53 8.41 2.98
N PHE A 74 0.16 9.54 2.90
CA PHE A 74 0.68 10.31 4.04
C PHE A 74 -0.41 10.91 4.93
N SER A 75 -1.56 11.24 4.36
CA SER A 75 -2.72 11.76 5.10
C SER A 75 -3.25 10.81 6.18
N TRP A 76 -3.00 9.51 6.01
CA TRP A 76 -3.42 8.50 6.99
C TRP A 76 -2.67 8.64 8.31
N ALA A 77 -1.39 8.98 8.25
CA ALA A 77 -0.55 9.15 9.43
C ALA A 77 -0.85 10.46 10.19
N ALA A 78 -1.36 11.48 9.49
CA ALA A 78 -1.82 12.74 10.08
C ALA A 78 -3.18 12.65 10.77
N GLY A 79 -3.98 11.62 10.45
CA GLY A 79 -5.31 11.40 11.00
C GLY A 79 -5.34 10.73 12.38
N ASP A 80 -6.54 10.30 12.77
CA ASP A 80 -6.78 9.61 14.03
C ASP A 80 -6.08 8.24 14.09
N VAL A 81 -5.81 7.73 15.30
CA VAL A 81 -5.13 6.45 15.52
C VAL A 81 -5.94 5.26 15.01
N VAL A 82 -7.27 5.32 15.15
CA VAL A 82 -8.16 4.23 14.73
C VAL A 82 -8.28 4.18 13.21
N GLU A 83 -8.44 5.34 12.58
CA GLU A 83 -8.50 5.47 11.12
C GLU A 83 -7.17 5.06 10.47
N TYR A 84 -6.04 5.43 11.07
CA TYR A 84 -4.72 5.00 10.64
C TYR A 84 -4.56 3.48 10.71
N GLY A 85 -4.87 2.87 11.86
CA GLY A 85 -4.71 1.43 12.08
C GLY A 85 -5.63 0.59 11.19
N SER A 86 -6.89 0.99 11.04
CA SER A 86 -7.86 0.30 10.18
C SER A 86 -7.45 0.32 8.71
N ARG A 87 -6.97 1.45 8.19
CA ARG A 87 -6.48 1.54 6.80
C ARG A 87 -5.26 0.65 6.57
N LEU A 88 -4.35 0.63 7.54
CA LEU A 88 -3.16 -0.23 7.46
C LEU A 88 -3.53 -1.72 7.48
N PHE A 89 -4.49 -2.10 8.31
CA PHE A 89 -5.03 -3.45 8.36
C PHE A 89 -5.70 -3.85 7.04
N VAL A 90 -6.54 -2.98 6.47
CA VAL A 90 -7.21 -3.25 5.18
C VAL A 90 -6.19 -3.45 4.04
N VAL A 91 -5.13 -2.63 4.01
CA VAL A 91 -4.05 -2.79 3.03
C VAL A 91 -3.32 -4.11 3.24
N GLY A 92 -2.90 -4.41 4.48
CA GLY A 92 -2.19 -5.66 4.79
C GLY A 92 -3.03 -6.90 4.49
N PHE A 93 -4.30 -6.88 4.88
CA PHE A 93 -5.24 -7.98 4.62
C PHE A 93 -5.50 -8.16 3.12
N SER A 94 -5.68 -7.08 2.37
CA SER A 94 -5.85 -7.15 0.91
C SER A 94 -4.62 -7.75 0.24
N PHE A 95 -3.41 -7.36 0.64
CA PHE A 95 -2.17 -7.96 0.10
C PHE A 95 -2.00 -9.42 0.52
N ALA A 96 -2.35 -9.78 1.75
CA ALA A 96 -2.33 -11.16 2.22
C ALA A 96 -3.28 -12.05 1.39
N LEU A 97 -4.48 -11.57 1.06
CA LEU A 97 -5.44 -12.33 0.27
C LEU A 97 -5.14 -12.35 -1.23
N LEU A 98 -4.79 -11.21 -1.83
CA LEU A 98 -4.64 -11.10 -3.28
C LEU A 98 -3.27 -11.56 -3.78
N VAL A 99 -2.23 -11.44 -2.96
CA VAL A 99 -0.86 -11.82 -3.33
C VAL A 99 -0.40 -12.98 -2.48
N GLY A 100 -0.54 -12.89 -1.16
CA GLY A 100 -0.06 -13.91 -0.23
C GLY A 100 -0.70 -15.27 -0.46
N LEU A 101 -2.01 -15.33 -0.60
CA LEU A 101 -2.75 -16.59 -0.71
C LEU A 101 -2.48 -17.31 -2.05
N PRO A 102 -2.53 -16.66 -3.23
CA PRO A 102 -2.13 -17.31 -4.48
C PRO A 102 -0.66 -17.78 -4.45
N VAL A 103 0.26 -16.96 -3.95
CA VAL A 103 1.68 -17.32 -3.85
C VAL A 103 1.87 -18.53 -2.94
N ALA A 104 1.21 -18.55 -1.78
CA ALA A 104 1.29 -19.67 -0.85
C ALA A 104 0.60 -20.95 -1.37
N TRP A 105 -0.41 -20.82 -2.24
CA TRP A 105 -1.10 -21.96 -2.83
C TRP A 105 -0.28 -22.60 -3.96
N PHE A 106 0.24 -21.79 -4.89
CA PHE A 106 1.01 -22.29 -6.04
C PHE A 106 2.47 -22.61 -5.70
N GLY A 107 3.04 -21.99 -4.67
CA GLY A 107 4.46 -22.15 -4.32
C GLY A 107 4.80 -23.46 -3.59
N THR A 108 3.82 -24.27 -3.18
CA THR A 108 4.06 -25.50 -2.40
C THR A 108 3.42 -26.71 -3.08
N VAL A 109 4.20 -27.75 -3.34
CA VAL A 109 3.66 -29.07 -3.73
C VAL A 109 3.19 -29.78 -2.46
N GLY A 110 1.92 -30.18 -2.39
CA GLY A 110 1.36 -30.81 -1.17
C GLY A 110 0.19 -30.06 -0.51
N ALA A 111 -0.60 -29.31 -1.29
CA ALA A 111 -2.04 -29.13 -1.13
C ALA A 111 -2.62 -29.21 0.30
N GLN A 112 -2.84 -30.43 0.75
CA GLN A 112 -3.80 -30.72 1.80
C GLN A 112 -3.16 -30.90 3.18
N TYR A 113 -1.84 -30.98 3.27
CA TYR A 113 -1.18 -31.45 4.49
C TYR A 113 -0.71 -30.33 5.43
N GLU A 114 -0.60 -29.07 4.97
CA GLU A 114 0.02 -27.98 5.75
C GLU A 114 -0.72 -26.61 5.68
N PRO A 115 -1.98 -26.50 6.13
CA PRO A 115 -2.74 -25.25 6.05
C PRO A 115 -2.13 -24.12 6.91
N ALA A 116 -1.57 -24.45 8.08
CA ALA A 116 -0.98 -23.48 9.01
C ALA A 116 0.20 -22.71 8.38
N LYS A 117 1.11 -23.44 7.71
CA LYS A 117 2.29 -22.86 7.04
C LYS A 117 1.90 -21.86 5.96
N ARG A 118 0.85 -22.16 5.21
CA ARG A 118 0.32 -21.25 4.17
C ARG A 118 -0.30 -19.99 4.72
N ILE A 119 -1.06 -20.11 5.81
CA ILE A 119 -1.65 -18.94 6.47
C ILE A 119 -0.53 -18.03 6.99
N VAL A 120 0.51 -18.58 7.62
CA VAL A 120 1.67 -17.81 8.08
C VAL A 120 2.41 -17.16 6.90
N CYS A 121 2.62 -17.89 5.81
CA CYS A 121 3.27 -17.37 4.61
C CYS A 121 2.45 -16.22 3.96
N ALA A 122 1.14 -16.41 3.79
CA ALA A 122 0.24 -15.39 3.25
C ALA A 122 0.11 -14.18 4.20
N ALA A 123 0.08 -14.39 5.52
CA ALA A 123 0.08 -13.30 6.49
C ALA A 123 1.39 -12.51 6.43
N SER A 124 2.54 -13.18 6.29
CA SER A 124 3.85 -12.54 6.21
C SER A 124 3.96 -11.57 5.03
N SER A 125 3.37 -11.90 3.88
CA SER A 125 3.37 -11.00 2.72
C SER A 125 2.55 -9.73 2.95
N GLY A 126 1.43 -9.83 3.68
CA GLY A 126 0.63 -8.68 4.09
C GLY A 126 1.39 -7.74 5.03
N VAL A 127 2.07 -8.31 6.03
CA VAL A 127 2.91 -7.54 6.97
C VAL A 127 4.07 -6.87 6.24
N LEU A 128 4.71 -7.54 5.28
CA LEU A 128 5.77 -6.96 4.45
C LEU A 128 5.25 -5.77 3.62
N ALA A 129 4.13 -5.93 2.92
CA ALA A 129 3.55 -4.85 2.12
C ALA A 129 3.21 -3.61 2.97
N VAL A 130 2.64 -3.83 4.14
CA VAL A 130 2.37 -2.79 5.13
C VAL A 130 3.66 -2.12 5.62
N THR A 131 4.71 -2.88 5.88
CA THR A 131 6.01 -2.35 6.30
C THR A 131 6.58 -1.40 5.25
N PHE A 132 6.56 -1.78 3.96
CA PHE A 132 6.98 -0.90 2.87
C PHE A 132 6.16 0.40 2.80
N ALA A 133 4.84 0.32 2.98
CA ALA A 133 3.98 1.50 2.99
C ALA A 133 4.33 2.45 4.17
N VAL A 134 4.54 1.90 5.38
CA VAL A 134 4.93 2.67 6.57
C VAL A 134 6.31 3.30 6.40
N VAL A 135 7.28 2.57 5.85
CA VAL A 135 8.61 3.11 5.54
C VAL A 135 8.47 4.29 4.57
N ARG A 136 7.72 4.15 3.48
CA ARG A 136 7.48 5.26 2.53
C ARG A 136 6.87 6.49 3.21
N MET A 137 5.89 6.29 4.08
CA MET A 137 5.30 7.37 4.88
C MET A 137 6.36 8.02 5.78
N TYR A 138 7.12 7.22 6.51
CA TYR A 138 8.16 7.68 7.44
C TYR A 138 9.20 8.55 6.75
N LEU A 139 9.72 8.13 5.59
CA LEU A 139 10.70 8.93 4.84
C LEU A 139 10.13 10.27 4.40
N GLY A 140 8.89 10.32 3.88
CA GLY A 140 8.29 11.58 3.45
C GLY A 140 8.06 12.55 4.62
N TRP A 141 7.57 12.05 5.75
CA TRP A 141 7.39 12.86 6.95
C TRP A 141 8.73 13.31 7.55
N ALA A 142 9.75 12.46 7.55
CA ALA A 142 11.09 12.80 8.03
C ALA A 142 11.76 13.88 7.15
N TYR A 143 11.59 13.79 5.83
CA TYR A 143 12.08 14.77 4.87
C TYR A 143 11.50 16.17 5.12
N VAL A 144 10.17 16.28 5.14
CA VAL A 144 9.49 17.56 5.40
C VAL A 144 9.80 18.07 6.80
N GLY A 145 9.83 17.18 7.79
CA GLY A 145 10.20 17.53 9.16
C GLY A 145 11.59 18.15 9.25
N ASN A 146 12.56 17.59 8.53
CA ASN A 146 13.91 18.16 8.46
C ASN A 146 13.90 19.56 7.81
N ARG A 147 13.22 19.73 6.66
CA ARG A 147 13.10 21.03 5.98
C ARG A 147 12.39 22.11 6.80
N LEU A 148 11.39 21.74 7.60
CA LEU A 148 10.72 22.67 8.52
C LEU A 148 11.68 23.13 9.63
N LEU A 149 12.48 22.22 10.19
CA LEU A 149 13.37 22.53 11.32
C LEU A 149 14.69 23.20 10.89
N SER A 150 15.10 23.03 9.64
CA SER A 150 16.27 23.70 9.06
C SER A 150 16.10 25.21 8.99
N ALA A 151 17.19 25.92 9.31
CA ALA A 151 17.27 27.38 9.25
C ALA A 151 17.49 27.90 7.82
N THR A 152 17.97 27.04 6.92
CA THR A 152 18.19 27.36 5.51
C THR A 152 17.24 26.55 4.62
N VAL A 153 16.85 27.14 3.50
CA VAL A 153 16.06 26.48 2.46
C VAL A 153 16.76 26.71 1.13
N GLU A 154 17.10 25.60 0.47
CA GLU A 154 17.59 25.61 -0.90
C GLU A 154 16.38 25.65 -1.83
N TYR A 155 16.37 26.63 -2.73
CA TYR A 155 15.28 26.88 -3.66
C TYR A 155 15.83 27.28 -5.03
N GLU A 156 15.05 27.01 -6.07
CA GLU A 156 15.42 27.34 -7.44
C GLU A 156 14.52 28.48 -7.93
N GLU A 157 15.13 29.62 -8.25
CA GLU A 157 14.39 30.78 -8.75
C GLU A 157 14.01 30.63 -10.24
N THR A 158 14.88 30.00 -11.06
CA THR A 158 14.65 29.68 -12.48
C THR A 158 15.59 28.55 -12.94
N GLY A 159 15.24 27.85 -14.03
CA GLY A 159 15.97 26.65 -14.48
C GLY A 159 17.42 26.85 -14.96
N TRP A 160 18.11 25.71 -15.13
CA TRP A 160 19.49 25.45 -15.59
C TRP A 160 20.66 26.10 -14.83
N TYR A 161 20.43 26.99 -13.85
CA TYR A 161 21.49 27.52 -12.97
C TYR A 161 21.23 27.20 -11.50
N ASP A 162 22.33 27.06 -10.75
CA ASP A 162 22.38 26.52 -9.38
C ASP A 162 21.33 27.11 -8.43
N GLY A 163 20.84 26.26 -7.53
CA GLY A 163 19.91 26.63 -6.46
C GLY A 163 20.49 27.70 -5.53
N GLN A 164 19.65 28.62 -5.09
CA GLN A 164 20.00 29.62 -4.09
C GLN A 164 19.62 29.13 -2.69
N ILE A 165 20.32 29.62 -1.68
CA ILE A 165 20.06 29.30 -0.28
C ILE A 165 19.46 30.52 0.40
N TRP A 166 18.21 30.40 0.85
CA TRP A 166 17.57 31.42 1.67
C TRP A 166 17.69 31.06 3.16
N VAL A 167 18.12 32.03 3.97
CA VAL A 167 18.12 31.91 5.44
C VAL A 167 16.78 32.39 5.98
N LYS A 168 16.07 31.53 6.70
CA LYS A 168 14.78 31.86 7.30
C LYS A 168 14.94 32.98 8.33
N THR A 169 14.05 33.97 8.30
CA THR A 169 13.96 34.96 9.37
C THR A 169 13.56 34.30 10.70
N ALA A 170 13.87 34.94 11.82
CA ALA A 170 13.64 34.36 13.14
C ALA A 170 12.15 34.05 13.39
N GLU A 171 11.25 34.88 12.84
CA GLU A 171 9.81 34.73 12.94
C GLU A 171 9.31 33.49 12.17
N VAL A 172 9.76 33.32 10.92
CA VAL A 172 9.41 32.18 10.07
C VAL A 172 9.95 30.89 10.67
N LEU A 173 11.19 30.91 11.14
CA LEU A 173 11.81 29.75 11.77
C LEU A 173 11.12 29.35 13.08
N ALA A 174 10.71 30.32 13.91
CA ALA A 174 9.97 30.03 15.13
C ALA A 174 8.61 29.38 14.83
N ARG A 175 7.89 29.89 13.81
CA ARG A 175 6.63 29.32 13.34
C ARG A 175 6.80 27.89 12.84
N ASP A 176 7.78 27.65 11.97
CA ASP A 176 8.04 26.33 11.40
C ASP A 176 8.43 25.32 12.48
N ARG A 177 9.22 25.73 13.48
CA ARG A 177 9.61 24.88 14.61
C ARG A 177 8.42 24.52 15.50
N LEU A 178 7.53 25.48 15.77
CA LEU A 178 6.29 25.21 16.49
C LEU A 178 5.45 24.18 15.73
N LEU A 179 5.21 24.39 14.44
CA LEU A 179 4.46 23.46 13.59
C LEU A 179 5.13 22.07 13.55
N GLY A 180 6.44 22.02 13.34
CA GLY A 180 7.23 20.78 13.33
C GLY A 180 7.15 20.03 14.66
N SER A 181 7.21 20.73 15.78
CA SER A 181 7.13 20.11 17.11
C SER A 181 5.74 19.60 17.47
N PHE A 182 4.67 20.30 17.09
CA PHE A 182 3.31 19.96 17.48
C PHE A 182 2.61 19.02 16.49
N SER A 183 2.93 19.08 15.20
CA SER A 183 2.28 18.27 14.18
C SER A 183 3.19 17.14 13.68
N VAL A 184 4.45 17.42 13.37
CA VAL A 184 5.33 16.43 12.71
C VAL A 184 5.92 15.43 13.70
N LYS A 185 6.42 15.88 14.87
CA LYS A 185 7.00 14.98 15.89
C LYS A 185 6.05 13.86 16.36
N PRO A 186 4.78 14.11 16.72
CA PRO A 186 3.90 13.03 17.15
C PRO A 186 3.62 12.03 16.03
N VAL A 187 3.48 12.50 14.78
CA VAL A 187 3.29 11.62 13.61
C VAL A 187 4.53 10.75 13.37
N LEU A 188 5.74 11.32 13.42
CA LEU A 188 6.98 10.55 13.31
C LEU A 188 7.11 9.52 14.42
N SER A 189 6.79 9.89 15.66
CA SER A 189 6.86 8.97 16.80
C SER A 189 5.91 7.78 16.61
N ARG A 190 4.68 8.04 16.16
CA ARG A 190 3.70 6.99 15.86
C ARG A 190 4.21 6.05 14.77
N LEU A 191 4.75 6.59 13.67
CA LEU A 191 5.32 5.78 12.57
C LEU A 191 6.54 4.96 13.00
N LYS A 192 7.37 5.46 13.90
CA LYS A 192 8.49 4.69 14.47
C LYS A 192 8.00 3.51 15.30
N ILE A 193 7.02 3.74 16.17
CA ILE A 193 6.44 2.68 17.01
C ILE A 193 5.80 1.60 16.12
N THR A 194 5.06 2.00 15.08
CA THR A 194 4.43 1.04 14.18
C THR A 194 5.46 0.25 13.37
N LEU A 195 6.55 0.89 12.94
CA LEU A 195 7.66 0.20 12.26
C LEU A 195 8.33 -0.84 13.17
N VAL A 196 8.59 -0.50 14.44
CA VAL A 196 9.12 -1.44 15.43
C VAL A 196 8.14 -2.59 15.68
N GLY A 197 6.85 -2.30 15.81
CA GLY A 197 5.81 -3.32 15.98
C GLY A 197 5.70 -4.26 14.77
N LEU A 198 5.79 -3.74 13.55
CA LEU A 198 5.80 -4.54 12.33
C LEU A 198 7.06 -5.39 12.20
N ALA A 199 8.23 -4.86 12.56
CA ALA A 199 9.47 -5.63 12.60
C ALA A 199 9.37 -6.80 13.61
N ALA A 200 8.86 -6.54 14.82
CA ALA A 200 8.62 -7.59 15.81
C ALA A 200 7.62 -8.63 15.32
N CYS A 201 6.56 -8.20 14.62
CA CYS A 201 5.57 -9.10 14.01
C CYS A 201 6.20 -9.99 12.94
N LEU A 202 7.03 -9.44 12.04
CA LEU A 202 7.75 -10.21 11.03
C LEU A 202 8.70 -11.25 11.64
N VAL A 203 9.45 -10.86 12.67
CA VAL A 203 10.33 -11.80 13.40
C VAL A 203 9.50 -12.91 14.03
N THR A 204 8.37 -12.58 14.66
CA THR A 204 7.47 -13.57 15.26
C THR A 204 6.90 -14.52 14.20
N CYS A 205 6.48 -14.02 13.03
CA CYS A 205 6.03 -14.85 11.92
C CYS A 205 7.15 -15.79 11.42
N ALA A 206 8.39 -15.31 11.32
CA ALA A 206 9.53 -16.13 10.92
C ALA A 206 9.83 -17.24 11.94
N LEU A 207 9.79 -16.92 13.23
CA LEU A 207 9.96 -17.93 14.29
C LEU A 207 8.85 -18.99 14.23
N ILE A 208 7.59 -18.59 14.07
CA ILE A 208 6.47 -19.53 13.93
C ILE A 208 6.68 -20.43 12.71
N PHE A 209 7.13 -19.86 11.58
CA PHE A 209 7.40 -20.62 10.37
C PHE A 209 8.47 -21.71 10.59
N ILE A 210 9.58 -21.37 11.27
CA ILE A 210 10.65 -22.32 11.59
C ILE A 210 10.15 -23.44 12.52
N ASN A 211 9.37 -23.09 13.56
CA ASN A 211 8.82 -24.08 14.49
C ASN A 211 7.88 -25.07 13.79
N ILE A 212 7.07 -24.57 12.86
CA ILE A 212 6.19 -25.41 12.05
C ILE A 212 7.03 -26.36 11.19
N ASP A 213 8.08 -25.88 10.53
CA ASP A 213 8.98 -26.72 9.71
C ASP A 213 9.68 -27.81 10.53
N GLU A 214 10.18 -27.50 11.72
CA GLU A 214 10.81 -28.47 12.63
C GLU A 214 9.82 -29.56 13.06
N SER A 215 8.57 -29.18 13.35
CA SER A 215 7.51 -30.13 13.70
C SER A 215 7.17 -31.08 12.54
N TYR A 216 7.19 -30.59 11.30
CA TYR A 216 6.98 -31.42 10.12
C TYR A 216 8.16 -32.36 9.85
N LEU A 217 9.40 -31.90 10.03
CA LEU A 217 10.58 -32.76 9.91
C LEU A 217 10.55 -33.89 10.94
N THR A 218 10.24 -33.57 12.20
CA THR A 218 10.13 -34.56 13.29
C THR A 218 9.00 -35.55 13.02
N SER A 219 7.82 -35.07 12.60
CA SER A 219 6.67 -35.92 12.25
C SER A 219 7.01 -36.85 11.08
N ARG A 220 7.69 -36.33 10.06
CA ARG A 220 8.12 -37.11 8.90
C ARG A 220 9.20 -38.13 9.25
N GLU A 221 10.12 -37.82 10.17
CA GLU A 221 11.10 -38.77 10.73
C GLU A 221 10.43 -39.88 11.55
N THR A 222 9.45 -39.54 12.41
CA THR A 222 8.65 -40.54 13.13
C THR A 222 7.72 -41.35 12.22
N GLY A 223 7.38 -40.80 11.05
CA GLY A 223 6.57 -41.40 10.01
C GLY A 223 7.36 -42.13 8.93
N VAL A 224 8.68 -42.34 9.09
CA VAL A 224 9.48 -43.18 8.18
C VAL A 224 9.14 -44.67 8.41
N ARG A 225 7.95 -45.04 7.95
CA ARG A 225 7.68 -46.28 7.23
C ARG A 225 6.97 -45.93 5.92
N ALA A 226 7.63 -45.12 5.09
CA ALA A 226 7.52 -45.09 3.61
C ALA A 226 8.03 -43.73 3.10
N ILE A 227 8.99 -43.78 2.18
CA ILE A 227 9.58 -42.62 1.51
C ILE A 227 8.60 -42.13 0.42
N PRO A 228 8.32 -40.82 0.27
CA PRO A 228 7.48 -40.34 -0.84
C PRO A 228 8.20 -40.56 -2.17
N GLY A 229 7.66 -41.45 -2.99
CA GLY A 229 8.27 -41.97 -4.22
C GLY A 229 8.64 -43.46 -4.16
N ALA A 230 8.55 -44.08 -2.97
CA ALA A 230 8.83 -45.49 -2.76
C ALA A 230 7.52 -46.28 -2.67
N TYR A 231 7.33 -47.16 -3.66
CA TYR A 231 6.62 -48.44 -3.57
C TYR A 231 5.41 -48.47 -2.63
N ASN A 232 4.20 -48.30 -3.19
CA ASN A 232 2.97 -48.60 -2.48
C ASN A 232 2.67 -50.09 -2.64
N ASP A 233 2.62 -50.85 -1.55
CA ASP A 233 2.43 -52.31 -1.56
C ASP A 233 1.14 -52.72 -2.28
N GLU A 234 0.10 -51.90 -2.16
CA GLU A 234 -1.18 -52.07 -2.88
C GLU A 234 -1.02 -51.92 -4.39
N SER A 235 -0.20 -50.96 -4.82
CA SER A 235 0.11 -50.74 -6.23
C SER A 235 1.02 -51.85 -6.76
N ALA A 236 1.99 -52.31 -5.99
CA ALA A 236 2.87 -53.41 -6.37
C ALA A 236 2.12 -54.73 -6.56
N ARG A 237 1.15 -55.04 -5.69
CA ARG A 237 0.25 -56.21 -5.84
C ARG A 237 -0.54 -56.21 -7.15
N SER A 238 -0.78 -55.03 -7.74
CA SER A 238 -1.47 -54.91 -9.03
C SER A 238 -0.58 -55.18 -10.24
N PHE A 239 0.74 -54.96 -10.12
CA PHE A 239 1.71 -55.18 -11.21
C PHE A 239 2.39 -56.55 -11.14
N GLU A 240 2.55 -57.12 -9.95
CA GLU A 240 3.17 -58.43 -9.72
C GLU A 240 2.35 -59.26 -8.73
N PRO A 241 1.15 -59.75 -9.11
CA PRO A 241 0.28 -60.50 -8.20
C PRO A 241 0.94 -61.79 -7.68
N ASP A 242 1.73 -62.44 -8.52
CA ASP A 242 2.39 -63.73 -8.22
C ASP A 242 3.46 -63.62 -7.12
N ALA A 243 4.02 -62.41 -6.90
CA ALA A 243 4.97 -62.15 -5.83
C ALA A 243 4.31 -62.16 -4.43
N PHE A 244 2.98 -62.06 -4.37
CA PHE A 244 2.20 -61.95 -3.13
C PHE A 244 1.23 -63.11 -2.90
N CYS A 245 1.20 -64.13 -3.77
CA CYS A 245 0.29 -65.28 -3.68
C CYS A 245 0.61 -66.28 -2.53
N GLY A 246 1.41 -65.90 -1.53
CA GLY A 246 1.97 -66.82 -0.53
C GLY A 246 1.33 -66.83 0.85
N GLU A 247 0.53 -65.83 1.23
CA GLU A 247 -0.12 -65.83 2.56
C GLU A 247 -1.63 -66.04 2.44
N PRO A 248 -2.15 -67.22 2.83
CA PRO A 248 -3.57 -67.34 3.12
C PRO A 248 -3.87 -66.56 4.41
N ASP A 249 -4.82 -65.62 4.32
CA ASP A 249 -5.44 -64.96 5.47
C ASP A 249 -5.98 -66.01 6.45
N LEU A 250 -5.21 -66.30 7.50
CA LEU A 250 -5.74 -66.98 8.68
C LEU A 250 -6.54 -65.95 9.48
N GLN A 251 -7.85 -65.95 9.23
CA GLN A 251 -8.85 -65.36 10.12
C GLN A 251 -8.85 -66.10 11.46
N GLU A 252 -8.58 -65.38 12.54
CA GLU A 252 -9.27 -65.54 13.83
C GLU A 252 -9.78 -64.18 14.30
#